data_AF-A0A951AV54-F1
#
_entry.id   AF-A0A951AV54-F1
#
_cell.length_a   1.000
_cell.length_b   1.000
_cell.length_c   1.000
_cell.angle_alpha   90.00
_cell.angle_beta   90.00
_cell.angle_gamma   90.00
#
_symmetry.space_group_name_H-M   'P 1'
#
loop_
_entity.id
_entity.type
_entity.pdbx_description
1 polymer ?
#
loop_
_entity_poly.entity_id
_entity_poly.type
_entity_poly.pdbx_seq_one_letter_code
_entity_poly.pdbx_strand_id
1 'polypeptide(L)'
;AKAAGFPARTGLHALRHFYASALIRHGESVKIVQKRLGHSSAAITLDTYTHLWPDSDDRTRQAVERALSVKIDRTADTVRTRGRLS
;
A
#
# COMPACT_ATOMS: atom_id res chain seq x y z
N ALA A 1 22.81 32.37 20.33
CA ALA A 1 22.40 31.34 19.36
C ALA A 1 20.93 31.57 19.01
N LYS A 2 20.63 31.82 17.73
CA LYS A 2 19.27 32.08 17.25
C LYS A 2 18.52 30.75 17.26
N ALA A 3 17.76 30.49 18.33
CA ALA A 3 16.81 29.37 18.33
C ALA A 3 15.85 29.62 17.17
N ALA A 4 15.96 28.80 16.13
CA ALA A 4 15.15 28.92 14.93
C ALA A 4 13.68 29.02 15.36
N GLY A 5 13.04 30.15 15.04
CA GLY A 5 11.69 30.50 15.46
C GLY A 5 10.62 29.64 14.81
N PHE A 6 10.68 28.33 15.02
CA PHE A 6 9.61 27.42 14.68
C PHE A 6 8.60 27.44 15.82
N PRO A 7 7.33 27.77 15.56
CA PRO A 7 6.29 27.56 16.54
C PRO A 7 6.38 26.10 16.99
N ALA A 8 6.51 25.85 18.30
CA ALA A 8 6.68 24.49 18.84
C ALA A 8 5.59 23.50 18.36
N ARG A 9 4.43 24.04 17.97
CA ARG A 9 3.31 23.30 17.38
C ARG A 9 3.56 22.79 15.96
N THR A 10 4.37 23.49 15.15
CA THR A 10 4.69 23.11 13.77
C THR A 10 5.81 22.08 13.68
N GLY A 11 6.78 22.10 14.60
CA GLY A 11 7.94 21.19 14.54
C GLY A 11 7.55 19.72 14.68
N LEU A 12 6.81 19.38 15.74
CA LEU A 12 6.38 17.99 15.98
C LEU A 12 5.38 17.50 14.93
N HIS A 13 4.50 18.38 14.43
CA HIS A 13 3.59 18.03 13.33
C HIS A 13 4.36 17.82 12.02
N ALA A 14 5.32 18.68 11.69
CA ALA A 14 6.17 18.51 10.51
C ALA A 14 6.98 17.20 10.57
N LEU A 15 7.52 16.85 11.76
CA LEU A 15 8.20 15.58 11.96
C LEU A 15 7.25 14.38 11.74
N ARG A 16 6.01 14.46 12.26
CA ARG A 16 4.99 13.44 12.03
C ARG A 16 4.66 13.29 10.54
N HIS A 17 4.52 14.40 9.82
CA HIS A 17 4.27 14.39 8.38
C HIS A 17 5.45 13.80 7.60
N PHE A 18 6.69 14.16 7.95
CA PHE A 18 7.89 13.59 7.35
C PHE A 18 7.96 12.08 7.58
N TYR A 19 7.72 11.63 8.82
CA TYR A 19 7.75 10.22 9.19
C TYR A 19 6.69 9.41 8.44
N ALA A 20 5.46 9.90 8.35
CA ALA A 20 4.39 9.27 7.57
C ALA A 20 4.79 9.16 6.09
N SER A 21 5.29 10.26 5.50
CA SER A 21 5.71 10.31 4.10
C SER A 21 6.83 9.33 3.79
N ALA A 22 7.81 9.19 4.68
CA ALA A 22 8.90 8.25 4.53
C ALA A 22 8.39 6.80 4.51
N LEU A 23 7.54 6.42 5.46
CA LEU A 23 6.99 5.05 5.52
C LEU A 23 6.20 4.71 4.25
N ILE A 24 5.34 5.62 3.79
CA ILE A 24 4.51 5.41 2.60
C ILE A 24 5.39 5.26 1.35
N ARG A 25 6.42 6.10 1.21
CA ARG A 25 7.35 6.04 0.08
C ARG A 25 8.18 4.76 0.06
N HIS A 26 8.46 4.18 1.22
CA HIS A 26 9.10 2.86 1.33
C HIS A 26 8.14 1.69 1.07
N GLY A 27 6.87 1.96 0.74
CA GLY A 27 5.89 0.93 0.37
C GLY A 27 5.21 0.26 1.54
N GLU A 28 5.26 0.88 2.74
CA GLU A 28 4.57 0.33 3.92
C GLU A 28 3.05 0.36 3.75
N SER A 29 2.40 -0.63 4.35
CA SER A 29 0.93 -0.69 4.33
C SER A 29 0.32 0.39 5.23
N VAL A 30 -0.88 0.86 4.87
CA VAL A 30 -1.65 1.85 5.67
C VAL A 30 -1.78 1.41 7.14
N LYS A 31 -1.97 0.12 7.40
CA LYS A 31 -2.12 -0.43 8.75
C LYS A 31 -0.83 -0.34 9.57
N ILE A 32 0.32 -0.53 8.93
CA ILE A 32 1.63 -0.34 9.58
C ILE A 32 1.82 1.14 9.90
N VAL A 33 1.59 2.03 8.92
CA VAL A 33 1.72 3.48 9.09
C VAL A 33 0.80 3.98 10.22
N GLN A 34 -0.46 3.56 10.22
CA GLN A 34 -1.43 3.84 11.28
C GLN A 34 -0.90 3.45 12.67
N LYS A 35 -0.42 2.21 12.82
CA LYS A 35 0.11 1.71 14.09
C LYS A 35 1.34 2.50 14.54
N ARG A 36 2.23 2.87 13.62
CA ARG A 36 3.45 3.64 13.90
C ARG A 36 3.15 5.10 14.29
N LEU A 37 2.09 5.68 13.73
CA LEU A 37 1.63 7.03 14.08
C LEU A 37 0.75 7.05 15.34
N GLY A 38 0.29 5.89 15.81
CA GLY A 38 -0.60 5.78 16.97
C GLY A 38 -2.03 6.22 16.68
N HIS A 39 -2.45 6.20 15.42
CA HIS A 39 -3.84 6.52 15.07
C HIS A 39 -4.77 5.39 15.48
N SER A 40 -5.93 5.74 16.04
CA SER A 40 -6.95 4.77 16.48
C SER A 40 -7.59 4.02 15.33
N SER A 41 -7.59 4.59 14.12
CA SER A 41 -8.14 3.97 12.92
C SER A 41 -7.27 4.26 11.68
N ALA A 42 -7.31 3.33 10.73
CA ALA A 42 -6.66 3.50 9.42
C ALA A 42 -7.27 4.67 8.63
N ALA A 43 -8.57 4.95 8.82
CA ALA A 43 -9.27 6.07 8.18
C ALA A 43 -8.57 7.41 8.45
N ILE A 44 -8.22 7.71 9.72
CA ILE A 44 -7.49 8.94 10.08
C ILE A 44 -6.18 9.09 9.27
N THR A 45 -5.49 7.96 9.04
CA THR A 45 -4.24 7.94 8.28
C THR A 45 -4.50 8.18 6.79
N LEU A 46 -5.49 7.50 6.23
CA LEU A 46 -5.90 7.66 4.84
C LEU A 46 -6.40 9.08 4.56
N ASP A 47 -7.29 9.62 5.39
CA ASP A 47 -7.87 10.96 5.23
C ASP A 47 -6.78 12.04 5.14
N THR A 48 -5.67 11.84 5.86
CA THR A 48 -4.55 12.80 5.89
C THR A 48 -3.52 12.53 4.78
N TYR A 49 -3.21 11.28 4.49
CA TYR A 49 -2.03 10.90 3.69
C TYR A 49 -2.34 10.11 2.41
N THR A 50 -3.61 9.91 2.05
CA THR A 50 -4.03 9.12 0.88
C THR A 50 -3.30 9.55 -0.41
N HIS A 51 -3.10 10.86 -0.59
CA HIS A 51 -2.41 11.44 -1.75
C HIS A 51 -0.93 11.03 -1.90
N LEU A 52 -0.33 10.43 -0.87
CA LEU A 52 1.04 9.92 -0.92
C LEU A 52 1.12 8.48 -1.38
N TRP A 53 0.00 7.73 -1.34
CA TRP A 53 0.00 6.37 -1.86
C TRP A 53 0.02 6.40 -3.39
N PRO A 54 0.89 5.60 -4.02
CA PRO A 54 0.92 5.50 -5.46
C PRO A 54 -0.40 4.91 -5.96
N ASP A 55 -0.99 5.53 -6.99
CA ASP A 55 -2.13 4.95 -7.69
C ASP A 55 -1.77 3.54 -8.13
N SER A 56 -2.55 2.59 -7.62
CA SER A 56 -2.24 1.17 -7.71
C SER A 56 -3.16 0.43 -8.65
N ASP A 57 -4.06 1.12 -9.36
CA ASP A 57 -5.07 0.50 -10.22
C ASP A 57 -4.45 -0.43 -11.25
N ASP A 58 -3.40 0.01 -11.95
CA ASP A 58 -2.71 -0.83 -12.94
C ASP A 58 -1.99 -2.02 -12.31
N ARG A 59 -1.36 -1.84 -11.13
CA ARG A 59 -0.72 -2.96 -10.42
C ARG A 59 -1.74 -3.95 -9.87
N THR A 60 -2.88 -3.45 -9.40
CA THR A 60 -3.99 -4.24 -8.87
C THR A 60 -4.60 -5.08 -9.98
N ARG A 61 -4.88 -4.47 -11.14
CA ARG A 61 -5.34 -5.18 -12.34
C ARG A 61 -4.35 -6.28 -12.74
N GLN A 62 -3.06 -5.96 -12.85
CA GLN A 62 -2.03 -6.94 -13.20
C GLN A 62 -1.90 -8.07 -12.17
N ALA A 63 -2.02 -7.76 -10.87
CA ALA A 63 -1.95 -8.77 -9.82
C ALA A 63 -3.14 -9.75 -9.89
N VAL A 64 -4.35 -9.22 -10.13
CA VAL A 64 -5.56 -10.03 -10.31
C VAL A 64 -5.47 -10.89 -11.57
N GLU A 65 -5.01 -10.31 -12.68
CA GLU A 65 -4.80 -11.03 -13.95
C GLU A 65 -3.84 -12.22 -13.77
N ARG A 66 -2.69 -12.01 -13.10
CA ARG A 66 -1.74 -13.09 -12.78
C ARG A 66 -2.34 -14.17 -11.87
N ALA A 67 -3.12 -13.77 -10.86
CA ALA A 67 -3.74 -14.73 -9.94
C ALA A 67 -4.80 -15.62 -10.64
N LEU A 68 -5.48 -15.06 -11.64
CA LEU A 68 -6.48 -15.75 -12.45
C LEU A 68 -5.82 -16.62 -13.54
N SER A 69 -4.79 -16.13 -14.23
CA SER A 69 -4.13 -16.87 -15.32
C SER A 69 -3.55 -18.21 -14.84
N VAL A 70 -2.92 -18.22 -13.66
CA VAL A 70 -2.38 -19.45 -13.02
C VAL A 70 -3.45 -20.51 -12.80
N LYS A 71 -4.71 -20.13 -12.59
CA LYS A 71 -5.81 -21.09 -12.39
C LYS A 71 -6.35 -21.62 -13.72
N ILE A 72 -6.44 -20.77 -14.74
CA ILE A 72 -6.99 -21.14 -16.05
C ILE A 72 -6.10 -22.17 -16.74
N ASP A 73 -4.77 -21.99 -16.70
CA ASP A 73 -3.82 -22.94 -17.31
C ASP A 73 -3.93 -24.34 -16.68
N ARG A 74 -4.07 -24.44 -15.36
CA ARG A 74 -4.23 -25.72 -14.66
C ARG A 74 -5.51 -26.45 -15.05
N THR A 75 -6.62 -25.73 -15.19
CA THR A 75 -7.87 -26.33 -15.66
C THR A 75 -7.77 -26.77 -17.12
N ALA A 76 -7.11 -25.98 -17.98
CA ALA A 76 -6.92 -26.34 -19.39
C ALA A 76 -6.06 -27.60 -19.58
N ASP A 77 -5.01 -27.77 -18.75
CA ASP A 77 -4.15 -28.97 -18.78
C ASP A 77 -4.89 -30.26 -18.39
N THR A 78 -5.83 -30.19 -17.44
CA THR A 78 -6.64 -31.37 -17.07
C THR A 78 -7.60 -31.82 -18.17
N VAL A 79 -8.07 -30.89 -19.01
CA VAL A 79 -8.96 -31.20 -20.13
C VAL A 79 -8.18 -31.81 -21.30
N ARG A 80 -6.92 -31.37 -21.53
CA ARG A 80 -6.07 -31.89 -22.61
C ARG A 80 -5.66 -33.36 -22.40
N THR A 81 -5.48 -33.78 -21.15
CA THR A 81 -5.06 -35.14 -20.81
C THR A 81 -6.19 -36.17 -20.95
N ARG A 82 -7.45 -35.74 -20.80
CA ARG A 82 -8.62 -36.62 -20.91
C ARG A 82 -9.03 -36.95 -22.34
N GLY A 83 -8.65 -36.13 -23.31
CA GLY A 83 -9.04 -36.28 -24.72
C GLY A 83 -8.16 -37.20 -25.58
N ARG A 84 -7.07 -37.77 -25.05
CA ARG A 84 -6.10 -38.57 -25.82
C ARG A 84 -6.19 -40.10 -25.57
N LEU A 85 -7.17 -40.55 -24.80
CA LEU A 85 -7.33 -41.97 -24.39
C LEU A 85 -8.57 -42.65 -24.98
N SER A 86 -9.09 -42.21 -26.13
CA SER A 86 -10.17 -42.92 -26.84
C SER A 86 -9.77 -43.30 -28.25
#